data_AF-A0A499UXH9-F1
#
_entry.id   AF-A0A499UXH9-F1
#
_cell.length_a   1.000
_cell.length_b   1.000
_cell.length_c   1.000
_cell.angle_alpha   90.00
_cell.angle_beta   90.00
_cell.angle_gamma   90.00
#
_symmetry.space_group_name_H-M   'P 1'
#
loop_
_entity.id
_entity.type
_entity.pdbx_description
1 polymer ?
#
loop_
_entity_poly.entity_id
_entity_poly.type
_entity_poly.pdbx_seq_one_letter_code
_entity_poly.pdbx_strand_id
1 'polypeptide(L)'
;MRVVVAGATGLIGSRTVARLRDHGVEVVPVSRGEGVDVSTGRGLDQALRAADVVVDVTDAPSRDEGVGTEFFTTATGNLLKAATAAGVEHYVALSVVAADRVGSGYFRAKAAQEDLARNATVPYSLVRATPFFESVAATATAGTQPDGVHVPRCCCGRSRRTTPPRCSPMSRWACRSSACWKQPGPKISGSRTPPPSC
;
A
#
# COMPACT_ATOMS: atom_id res chain seq x y z
N MET A 1 -19.84 10.39 17.27
CA MET A 1 -18.50 10.06 16.74
C MET A 1 -18.38 10.65 15.36
N ARG A 2 -17.37 11.47 15.14
CA ARG A 2 -17.06 12.15 13.89
C ARG A 2 -15.76 11.62 13.29
N VAL A 3 -15.87 11.03 12.11
CA VAL A 3 -14.77 10.38 11.41
C VAL A 3 -14.43 11.15 10.14
N VAL A 4 -13.16 11.53 10.00
CA VAL A 4 -12.63 12.14 8.77
C VAL A 4 -12.04 11.03 7.91
N VAL A 5 -12.44 10.96 6.64
CA VAL A 5 -11.90 9.97 5.70
C VAL A 5 -11.08 10.67 4.62
N ALA A 6 -9.75 10.54 4.67
CA ALA A 6 -8.85 11.06 3.66
C ALA A 6 -8.75 10.10 2.46
N GLY A 7 -8.90 10.62 1.24
CA GLY A 7 -9.04 9.80 0.05
C GLY A 7 -10.49 9.33 -0.19
N ALA A 8 -11.47 10.08 0.34
CA ALA A 8 -12.89 9.71 0.36
C ALA A 8 -13.53 9.42 -1.01
N THR A 9 -13.01 10.00 -2.10
CA THR A 9 -13.52 9.77 -3.45
C THR A 9 -12.85 8.60 -4.17
N GLY A 10 -11.82 8.00 -3.56
CA GLY A 10 -11.10 6.85 -4.11
C GLY A 10 -11.88 5.55 -4.02
N LEU A 11 -11.31 4.50 -4.61
CA LEU A 11 -11.89 3.15 -4.65
C LEU A 11 -12.27 2.65 -3.24
N ILE A 12 -11.34 2.74 -2.29
CA ILE A 12 -11.58 2.28 -0.92
C ILE A 12 -12.33 3.35 -0.11
N GLY A 13 -11.94 4.62 -0.23
CA GLY A 13 -12.56 5.71 0.52
C GLY A 13 -14.05 5.85 0.30
N SER A 14 -14.54 5.74 -0.94
CA SER A 14 -15.97 5.88 -1.23
C SER A 14 -16.81 4.79 -0.54
N ARG A 15 -16.29 3.56 -0.51
CA ARG A 15 -16.91 2.43 0.18
C ARG A 15 -16.82 2.58 1.70
N THR A 16 -15.69 3.05 2.22
CA THR A 16 -15.53 3.35 3.65
C THR A 16 -16.53 4.41 4.11
N VAL A 17 -16.66 5.51 3.36
CA VAL A 17 -17.63 6.58 3.65
C VAL A 17 -19.05 6.05 3.67
N ALA A 18 -19.45 5.29 2.64
CA ALA A 18 -20.79 4.70 2.58
C ALA A 18 -21.06 3.79 3.78
N ARG A 19 -20.13 2.86 4.08
CA ARG A 19 -20.29 1.91 5.19
C ARG A 19 -20.36 2.59 6.55
N LEU A 20 -19.53 3.60 6.80
CA LEU A 20 -19.58 4.36 8.06
C LEU A 20 -20.92 5.08 8.23
N ARG A 21 -21.42 5.71 7.16
CA ARG A 21 -22.74 6.37 7.16
C ARG A 21 -23.89 5.39 7.40
N ASP A 22 -23.83 4.20 6.80
CA ASP A 22 -24.83 3.14 7.03
C ASP A 22 -24.91 2.72 8.51
N HIS A 23 -23.83 2.89 9.27
CA HIS A 23 -23.78 2.62 10.71
C HIS A 23 -24.08 3.87 11.57
N GLY A 24 -24.56 4.96 10.97
CA GLY A 24 -24.92 6.19 11.69
C GLY A 24 -23.73 7.03 12.16
N VAL A 25 -22.52 6.78 11.63
CA VAL A 25 -21.32 7.57 11.95
C VAL A 25 -21.35 8.87 11.15
N GLU A 26 -21.02 9.99 11.80
CA GLU A 26 -20.83 11.26 11.11
C GLU A 26 -19.51 11.23 10.34
N VAL A 27 -19.57 11.34 9.02
CA VAL A 27 -18.41 11.24 8.13
C VAL A 27 -18.12 12.54 7.41
N VAL A 28 -16.90 13.06 7.60
CA VAL A 28 -16.35 14.18 6.85
C VAL A 28 -15.44 13.64 5.74
N PRO A 29 -15.86 13.70 4.47
CA PRO A 29 -14.99 13.29 3.37
C PRO A 29 -13.89 14.31 3.14
N VAL A 30 -12.65 13.85 2.97
CA VAL A 30 -11.51 14.67 2.57
C VAL A 30 -11.05 14.22 1.19
N SER A 31 -11.20 15.12 0.22
CA SER A 31 -10.71 14.96 -1.15
C SER A 31 -10.56 16.32 -1.83
N ARG A 32 -9.80 16.37 -2.93
CA ARG A 32 -9.63 17.59 -3.72
C ARG A 32 -10.96 18.13 -4.27
N GLY A 33 -11.93 17.26 -4.57
CA GLY A 33 -13.26 17.66 -5.00
C GLY A 33 -14.06 18.38 -3.90
N GLU A 34 -13.73 18.12 -2.63
CA GLU A 34 -14.31 18.78 -1.45
C GLU A 34 -13.50 20.04 -1.04
N GLY A 35 -12.53 20.46 -1.87
CA GLY A 35 -11.68 21.62 -1.58
C GLY A 35 -10.59 21.38 -0.53
N VAL A 36 -10.35 20.12 -0.14
CA VAL A 36 -9.34 19.73 0.85
C VAL A 36 -8.23 18.93 0.16
N ASP A 37 -6.99 19.32 0.37
CA ASP A 37 -5.84 18.70 -0.29
C ASP A 37 -4.81 18.23 0.76
N VAL A 38 -4.62 16.91 0.82
CA VAL A 38 -3.72 16.27 1.78
C VAL A 38 -2.24 16.52 1.46
N SER A 39 -1.88 16.72 0.19
CA SER A 39 -0.49 16.95 -0.24
C SER A 39 -0.04 18.37 0.08
N THR A 40 -0.92 19.36 -0.06
CA THR A 40 -0.62 20.76 0.28
C THR A 40 -0.99 21.12 1.72
N GLY A 41 -1.83 20.32 2.38
CA GLY A 41 -2.40 20.60 3.69
C GLY A 41 -3.59 21.58 3.66
N ARG A 42 -3.95 22.11 2.49
CA ARG A 42 -5.04 23.08 2.35
C ARG A 42 -6.37 22.48 2.86
N GLY A 43 -7.01 23.19 3.77
CA GLY A 43 -8.34 22.84 4.29
C GLY A 43 -8.36 21.73 5.35
N LEU A 44 -7.21 21.13 5.69
CA LEU A 44 -7.15 20.05 6.67
C LEU A 44 -7.58 20.53 8.07
N ASP A 45 -7.07 21.67 8.52
CA ASP A 45 -7.40 22.19 9.85
C ASP A 45 -8.91 22.35 10.02
N GLN A 46 -9.60 22.81 8.97
CA GLN A 46 -11.05 22.94 8.95
C GLN A 46 -11.77 21.60 8.93
N ALA A 47 -11.33 20.68 8.09
CA ALA A 47 -11.94 19.37 7.95
C ALA A 47 -11.83 18.54 9.23
N LEU A 48 -10.68 18.64 9.92
CA LEU A 48 -10.35 17.86 11.11
C LEU A 48 -10.85 18.49 12.43
N ARG A 49 -11.43 19.71 12.42
CA ARG A 49 -11.99 20.31 13.64
C ARG A 49 -12.98 19.36 14.30
N ALA A 50 -12.78 19.03 15.58
CA ALA A 50 -13.64 18.13 16.35
C ALA A 50 -13.81 16.73 15.71
N ALA A 51 -12.80 16.26 14.97
CA ALA A 51 -12.75 14.88 14.51
C ALA A 51 -12.25 13.97 15.63
N ASP A 52 -12.95 12.87 15.89
CA ASP A 52 -12.52 11.88 16.86
C ASP A 52 -11.50 10.92 16.23
N VAL A 53 -11.71 10.57 14.96
CA VAL A 53 -10.88 9.60 14.21
C VAL A 53 -10.57 10.12 12.81
N VAL A 54 -9.33 9.91 12.38
CA VAL A 54 -8.91 10.09 10.98
C VAL A 54 -8.64 8.73 10.35
N VAL A 55 -9.28 8.45 9.22
CA VAL A 55 -9.05 7.27 8.39
C VAL A 55 -8.34 7.69 7.12
N ASP A 56 -7.06 7.33 7.01
CA ASP A 56 -6.22 7.56 5.85
C ASP A 56 -6.27 6.36 4.91
N VAL A 57 -7.02 6.52 3.82
CA VAL A 57 -7.10 5.60 2.68
C VAL A 57 -6.61 6.28 1.41
N THR A 58 -5.68 7.24 1.54
CA THR A 58 -5.05 7.89 0.40
C THR A 58 -4.17 6.91 -0.37
N ASP A 59 -4.10 7.12 -1.69
CA ASP A 59 -3.20 6.37 -2.57
C ASP A 59 -2.45 7.34 -3.47
N ALA A 60 -1.21 7.00 -3.77
CA ALA A 60 -0.32 7.85 -4.55
C ALA A 60 -0.75 7.91 -6.02
N PRO A 61 -0.52 9.05 -6.71
CA PRO A 61 -0.87 9.18 -8.13
C PRO A 61 -0.02 8.27 -9.05
N SER A 62 1.12 7.80 -8.56
CA SER A 62 1.99 6.84 -9.25
C SER A 62 2.56 5.82 -8.27
N ARG A 63 2.89 4.63 -8.79
CA ARG A 63 3.59 3.56 -8.06
C ARG A 63 5.11 3.64 -8.17
N ASP A 64 5.64 4.63 -8.88
CA ASP A 64 7.07 4.93 -8.88
C ASP A 64 7.56 5.24 -7.47
N GLU A 65 8.73 4.69 -7.09
CA GLU A 65 9.25 4.79 -5.73
C GLU A 65 9.36 6.23 -5.26
N GLY A 66 9.95 7.11 -6.08
CA GLY A 66 10.15 8.52 -5.73
C GLY A 66 8.83 9.24 -5.51
N VAL A 67 7.94 9.20 -6.51
CA VAL A 67 6.64 9.89 -6.47
C VAL A 67 5.75 9.33 -5.37
N GLY A 68 5.70 8.02 -5.21
CA GLY A 68 4.91 7.36 -4.18
C GLY A 68 5.41 7.71 -2.78
N THR A 69 6.73 7.66 -2.56
CA THR A 69 7.32 7.97 -1.26
C THR A 69 7.10 9.43 -0.90
N GLU A 70 7.36 10.36 -1.82
CA GLU A 70 7.13 11.79 -1.60
C GLU A 70 5.67 12.09 -1.29
N PHE A 71 4.73 11.50 -2.03
CA PHE A 71 3.31 11.67 -1.78
C PHE A 71 2.94 11.16 -0.39
N PHE A 72 3.29 9.92 -0.05
CA PHE A 72 2.89 9.33 1.22
C PHE A 72 3.52 10.04 2.41
N THR A 73 4.81 10.42 2.34
CA THR A 73 5.45 11.13 3.44
C THR A 73 4.85 12.50 3.66
N THR A 74 4.58 13.24 2.58
CA THR A 74 3.96 14.56 2.63
C THR A 74 2.52 14.50 3.12
N ALA A 75 1.69 13.68 2.47
CA ALA A 75 0.26 13.60 2.77
C ALA A 75 0.00 13.07 4.18
N THR A 76 0.71 12.02 4.58
CA THR A 76 0.59 11.44 5.93
C THR A 76 1.12 12.41 6.98
N GLY A 77 2.25 13.08 6.72
CA GLY A 77 2.81 14.09 7.62
C GLY A 77 1.84 15.25 7.87
N ASN A 78 1.21 15.76 6.82
CA ASN A 78 0.20 16.82 6.92
C ASN A 78 -1.03 16.35 7.72
N LEU A 79 -1.54 15.15 7.44
CA LEU A 79 -2.67 14.57 8.16
C LEU A 79 -2.37 14.39 9.65
N LEU A 80 -1.23 13.82 10.00
CA LEU A 80 -0.83 13.59 11.39
C LEU A 80 -0.61 14.91 12.14
N LYS A 81 -0.01 15.91 11.49
CA LYS A 81 0.16 17.25 12.07
C LYS A 81 -1.20 17.90 12.36
N ALA A 82 -2.11 17.90 11.39
CA ALA A 82 -3.45 18.46 11.56
C ALA A 82 -4.28 17.67 12.58
N ALA A 83 -4.16 16.34 12.61
CA ALA A 83 -4.81 15.47 13.57
C ALA A 83 -4.34 15.74 15.00
N THR A 84 -3.03 15.91 15.20
CA THR A 84 -2.46 16.29 16.50
C THR A 84 -2.99 17.65 16.94
N ALA A 85 -3.00 18.66 16.05
CA ALA A 85 -3.49 19.99 16.36
C ALA A 85 -4.99 20.02 16.69
N ALA A 86 -5.78 19.16 16.05
CA ALA A 86 -7.21 19.03 16.28
C ALA A 86 -7.57 18.17 17.51
N GLY A 87 -6.60 17.51 18.14
CA GLY A 87 -6.84 16.61 19.28
C GLY A 87 -7.53 15.31 18.89
N VAL A 88 -7.30 14.81 17.67
CA VAL A 88 -7.84 13.52 17.20
C VAL A 88 -7.40 12.40 18.12
N GLU A 89 -8.34 11.54 18.51
CA GLU A 89 -8.10 10.46 19.48
C GLU A 89 -7.40 9.25 18.82
N HIS A 90 -7.66 9.01 17.53
CA HIS A 90 -7.10 7.86 16.83
C HIS A 90 -6.89 8.08 15.33
N TYR A 91 -5.78 7.55 14.80
CA TYR A 91 -5.43 7.59 13.38
C TYR A 91 -5.38 6.17 12.79
N VAL A 92 -6.16 5.91 11.75
CA VAL A 92 -6.22 4.61 11.07
C VAL A 92 -5.63 4.75 9.68
N ALA A 93 -4.58 4.00 9.37
CA ALA A 93 -3.96 4.03 8.03
C ALA A 93 -4.16 2.70 7.30
N LEU A 94 -4.55 2.79 6.02
CA LEU A 94 -4.56 1.65 5.12
C LEU A 94 -3.17 1.41 4.53
N SER A 95 -2.56 0.31 4.96
CA SER A 95 -1.29 -0.20 4.48
C SER A 95 -1.48 -1.51 3.70
N VAL A 96 -0.37 -2.11 3.29
CA VAL A 96 -0.32 -3.38 2.56
C VAL A 96 0.44 -4.43 3.37
N VAL A 97 0.01 -5.69 3.24
CA VAL A 97 0.74 -6.82 3.82
C VAL A 97 2.17 -6.84 3.25
N ALA A 98 3.16 -7.09 4.11
CA ALA A 98 4.58 -7.16 3.76
C ALA A 98 5.20 -5.84 3.26
N ALA A 99 4.62 -4.67 3.60
CA ALA A 99 5.21 -3.35 3.36
C ALA A 99 6.70 -3.28 3.79
N ASP A 100 7.03 -3.87 4.95
CA ASP A 100 8.37 -3.93 5.54
C ASP A 100 9.29 -5.00 4.93
N ARG A 101 8.78 -5.88 4.06
CA ARG A 101 9.51 -7.08 3.59
C ARG A 101 9.75 -7.10 2.09
N VAL A 102 8.90 -6.44 1.31
CA VAL A 102 8.99 -6.43 -0.16
C VAL A 102 9.78 -5.21 -0.60
N GLY A 103 10.93 -5.42 -1.23
CA GLY A 103 11.85 -4.36 -1.66
C GLY A 103 11.43 -3.58 -2.92
N SER A 104 10.14 -3.45 -3.20
CA SER A 104 9.63 -2.68 -4.36
C SER A 104 9.26 -1.25 -3.95
N GLY A 105 9.29 -0.32 -4.91
CA GLY A 105 9.10 1.11 -4.65
C GLY A 105 7.82 1.45 -3.89
N TYR A 106 6.67 0.93 -4.35
CA TYR A 106 5.39 1.15 -3.68
C TYR A 106 5.35 0.60 -2.24
N PHE A 107 5.94 -0.57 -1.99
CA PHE A 107 5.96 -1.18 -0.65
C PHE A 107 6.86 -0.40 0.30
N ARG A 108 8.01 0.10 -0.17
CA ARG A 108 8.86 1.04 0.58
C ARG A 108 8.12 2.32 0.91
N ALA A 109 7.36 2.86 -0.04
CA ALA A 109 6.57 4.07 0.17
C ALA A 109 5.48 3.84 1.25
N LYS A 110 4.80 2.69 1.22
CA LYS A 110 3.87 2.28 2.29
C LYS A 110 4.57 2.02 3.62
N ALA A 111 5.77 1.45 3.63
CA ALA A 111 6.56 1.31 4.87
C ALA A 111 6.89 2.68 5.48
N ALA A 112 7.26 3.66 4.65
CA ALA A 112 7.49 5.04 5.10
C ALA A 112 6.22 5.69 5.68
N GLN A 113 5.04 5.45 5.07
CA GLN A 113 3.75 5.87 5.65
C GLN A 113 3.53 5.24 7.04
N GLU A 114 3.76 3.94 7.18
CA GLU A 114 3.59 3.26 8.47
C GLU A 114 4.56 3.79 9.53
N ASP A 115 5.80 4.11 9.14
CA ASP A 115 6.80 4.62 10.08
C ASP A 115 6.46 6.04 10.56
N LEU A 116 5.84 6.88 9.71
CA LEU A 116 5.30 8.16 10.16
C LEU A 116 4.18 7.98 11.17
N ALA A 117 3.24 7.06 10.93
CA ALA A 117 2.17 6.77 11.87
C ALA A 117 2.72 6.23 13.20
N ARG A 118 3.75 5.36 13.16
CA ARG A 118 4.41 4.81 14.34
C ARG A 118 5.09 5.86 15.22
N ASN A 119 5.66 6.88 14.59
CA ASN A 119 6.40 7.95 15.28
C ASN A 119 5.53 9.16 15.61
N ALA A 120 4.23 9.12 15.30
CA ALA A 120 3.29 10.17 15.63
C ALA A 120 2.87 10.11 17.10
N THR A 121 2.46 11.26 17.65
CA THR A 121 1.89 11.33 19.00
C THR A 121 0.47 10.79 19.08
N VAL A 122 -0.26 10.83 17.96
CA VAL A 122 -1.65 10.35 17.88
C VAL A 122 -1.65 8.82 17.93
N PRO A 123 -2.45 8.19 18.81
CA PRO A 123 -2.66 6.74 18.80
C PRO A 123 -3.07 6.24 17.42
N TYR A 124 -2.57 5.08 16.99
CA TYR A 124 -2.76 4.64 15.61
C TYR A 124 -3.16 3.17 15.46
N SER A 125 -3.71 2.84 14.30
CA SER A 125 -3.91 1.46 13.83
C SER A 125 -3.55 1.33 12.37
N LEU A 126 -2.76 0.31 12.05
CA LEU A 126 -2.35 0.01 10.68
C LEU A 126 -3.16 -1.17 10.16
N VAL A 127 -4.03 -0.92 9.18
CA VAL A 127 -4.79 -1.96 8.50
C VAL A 127 -3.99 -2.42 7.30
N ARG A 128 -3.30 -3.55 7.41
CA ARG A 128 -2.52 -4.13 6.31
C ARG A 128 -3.40 -5.02 5.44
N ALA A 129 -3.83 -4.50 4.30
CA ALA A 129 -4.67 -5.23 3.35
C ALA A 129 -3.85 -6.10 2.39
N THR A 130 -4.42 -7.24 1.99
CA THR A 130 -3.96 -8.02 0.84
C THR A 130 -4.39 -7.34 -0.46
N PRO A 131 -3.83 -7.73 -1.62
CA PRO A 131 -4.26 -7.18 -2.91
C PRO A 131 -5.77 -7.31 -3.11
N PHE A 132 -6.37 -6.25 -3.64
CA PHE A 132 -7.79 -6.23 -3.98
C PHE A 132 -8.05 -6.88 -5.32
N PHE A 133 -9.28 -7.38 -5.53
CA PHE A 133 -9.67 -7.96 -6.80
C PHE A 133 -9.52 -6.95 -7.96
N GLU A 134 -9.79 -5.68 -7.70
CA GLU A 134 -9.60 -4.57 -8.65
C GLU A 134 -8.14 -4.41 -9.11
N SER A 135 -7.17 -4.94 -8.36
CA SER A 135 -5.75 -4.90 -8.74
C SER A 135 -5.36 -5.99 -9.75
N VAL A 136 -6.20 -7.02 -9.94
CA VAL A 136 -5.87 -8.19 -10.79
C VAL A 136 -5.56 -7.77 -12.22
N ALA A 137 -6.38 -6.88 -12.80
CA ALA A 137 -6.17 -6.41 -14.17
C ALA A 137 -4.83 -5.67 -14.32
N ALA A 138 -4.53 -4.73 -13.42
CA ALA A 138 -3.27 -3.99 -13.43
C ALA A 138 -2.06 -4.92 -13.27
N THR A 139 -2.15 -5.92 -12.38
CA THR A 139 -1.11 -6.93 -12.19
C THR A 139 -0.92 -7.80 -13.43
N ALA A 140 -2.01 -8.23 -14.08
CA ALA A 140 -1.95 -9.02 -15.31
C ALA A 140 -1.33 -8.22 -16.46
N THR A 141 -1.73 -6.96 -16.64
CA THR A 141 -1.14 -6.05 -17.63
C THR A 141 0.36 -5.85 -17.38
N ALA A 142 0.76 -5.64 -16.12
CA ALA A 142 2.18 -5.48 -15.77
C ALA A 142 3.01 -6.74 -16.03
N GLY A 143 2.41 -7.93 -15.96
CA GLY A 143 3.04 -9.20 -16.28
C GLY A 143 2.94 -9.60 -17.76
N THR A 144 2.31 -8.79 -18.62
CA THR A 144 2.08 -9.16 -20.02
C THR A 144 3.38 -9.14 -20.81
N GLN A 145 3.64 -10.25 -21.48
CA GLN A 145 4.73 -10.47 -22.42
C GLN A 145 4.13 -10.92 -23.77
N PRO A 146 4.89 -10.91 -24.87
CA PRO A 146 4.39 -11.34 -26.18
C PRO A 146 3.82 -12.78 -26.21
N ASP A 147 4.26 -13.65 -25.31
CA ASP A 147 3.86 -15.05 -25.22
C ASP A 147 2.87 -15.37 -24.10
N GLY A 148 2.39 -14.37 -23.35
CA GLY A 148 1.37 -14.54 -22.31
C GLY A 148 1.58 -13.64 -21.10
N VAL A 149 0.84 -13.91 -20.01
CA VAL A 149 1.00 -13.20 -18.73
C VAL A 149 1.94 -13.98 -17.82
N HIS A 150 3.08 -13.38 -17.49
CA HIS A 150 4.08 -13.94 -16.60
C HIS A 150 3.85 -13.41 -15.18
N VAL A 151 3.66 -14.31 -14.24
CA VAL A 151 3.62 -13.98 -12.82
C VAL A 151 4.97 -14.34 -12.18
N PRO A 152 5.49 -13.53 -11.24
CA PRO A 152 6.68 -13.89 -10.51
C PRO A 152 6.48 -15.25 -9.86
N ARG A 153 7.51 -16.10 -9.91
CA ARG A 153 7.48 -17.36 -9.15
C ARG A 153 7.23 -17.00 -7.69
N CYS A 154 6.15 -17.52 -7.10
CA CYS A 154 6.00 -17.51 -5.66
C CYS A 154 7.23 -18.21 -5.08
N CYS A 155 8.16 -17.45 -4.50
CA CYS A 155 9.10 -18.00 -3.54
C CYS A 155 8.29 -18.41 -2.32
N CYS A 156 7.61 -19.56 -2.41
CA CYS A 156 7.10 -20.26 -1.26
C CYS A 156 8.33 -20.63 -0.45
N GLY A 157 8.60 -19.85 0.60
CA GLY A 157 9.77 -20.02 1.44
C GLY A 157 9.83 -21.46 1.94
N ARG A 158 10.79 -22.23 1.45
CA ARG A 158 11.12 -23.54 2.00
C ARG A 158 11.77 -23.28 3.35
N SER A 159 10.95 -23.11 4.38
CA SER A 159 11.42 -22.99 5.75
C SER A 159 12.05 -24.32 6.16
N ARG A 160 13.25 -24.24 6.76
CA ARG A 160 13.99 -25.30 7.46
C ARG A 160 14.55 -26.43 6.59
N ARG A 161 15.79 -26.26 6.13
CA ARG A 161 16.87 -27.25 6.34
C ARG A 161 18.22 -26.54 6.28
N THR A 162 19.03 -26.82 7.28
CA THR A 162 20.36 -26.29 7.59
C THR A 162 21.39 -26.67 6.53
N THR A 163 21.48 -25.92 5.43
CA THR A 163 22.71 -25.76 4.64
C THR A 163 22.54 -24.55 3.72
N PRO A 164 23.46 -23.57 3.70
CA PRO A 164 23.37 -22.49 2.72
C PRO A 164 23.65 -23.08 1.32
N PRO A 165 22.81 -22.84 0.30
CA PRO A 165 23.24 -23.10 -1.05
C PRO A 165 24.41 -22.17 -1.34
N ARG A 166 25.48 -22.70 -1.93
CA ARG A 166 26.57 -21.91 -2.49
C ARG A 166 26.01 -21.05 -3.63
N CYS A 167 25.53 -19.88 -3.28
CA CYS A 167 25.19 -18.83 -4.23
C CYS A 167 26.47 -18.05 -4.55
N SER A 168 26.97 -18.19 -5.78
CA SER A 168 28.13 -17.44 -6.27
C SER A 168 27.90 -15.92 -6.18
N PRO A 169 28.98 -15.10 -6.05
CA PRO A 169 28.89 -13.69 -5.68
C PRO A 169 28.01 -12.80 -6.59
N MET A 170 27.78 -13.19 -7.85
CA MET A 170 26.92 -12.44 -8.79
C MET A 170 25.43 -12.44 -8.42
N SER A 171 24.97 -13.34 -7.56
CA SER A 171 23.55 -13.44 -7.18
C SER A 171 23.11 -12.49 -6.06
N ARG A 172 24.04 -11.82 -5.35
CA ARG A 172 23.68 -10.74 -4.41
C ARG A 172 23.26 -9.45 -5.12
N TRP A 173 23.66 -9.28 -6.38
CA TRP A 173 23.28 -8.12 -7.18
C TRP A 173 21.86 -8.24 -7.73
N ALA A 174 21.45 -9.45 -8.13
CA ALA A 174 20.15 -9.71 -8.76
C ALA A 174 18.92 -9.53 -7.84
N CYS A 175 19.12 -9.48 -6.52
CA CYS A 175 18.04 -9.26 -5.55
C CYS A 175 17.85 -7.76 -5.19
N ARG A 176 18.73 -6.87 -5.67
CA ARG A 176 18.76 -5.45 -5.27
C ARG A 176 18.35 -4.45 -6.37
N SER A 177 18.16 -4.91 -7.60
CA SER A 177 17.84 -4.04 -8.72
C SER A 177 16.58 -4.51 -9.45
N SER A 178 15.81 -3.54 -9.91
CA SER A 178 14.65 -3.66 -10.82
C SER A 178 14.91 -4.47 -12.10
N ALA A 179 16.15 -4.94 -12.31
CA ALA A 179 16.57 -5.83 -13.38
C ALA A 179 15.90 -7.22 -13.36
N CYS A 180 15.32 -7.67 -12.25
CA CYS A 180 14.59 -8.94 -12.21
C CYS A 180 13.36 -8.93 -13.15
N TRP A 181 12.84 -7.75 -13.51
CA TRP A 181 11.73 -7.59 -14.46
C TRP A 181 12.16 -7.68 -15.94
N LYS A 182 13.47 -7.74 -16.23
CA LYS A 182 14.01 -7.78 -17.61
C LYS A 182 14.55 -9.16 -18.02
N GLN A 183 14.45 -10.17 -17.17
CA GLN A 183 14.90 -11.54 -17.51
C GLN A 183 13.71 -12.32 -18.10
N PRO A 184 13.82 -12.88 -19.33
CA PRO A 184 12.75 -13.72 -19.87
C PRO A 184 12.59 -14.97 -19.00
N GLY A 185 11.40 -15.14 -18.43
CA GLY A 185 11.03 -16.32 -17.65
C GLY A 185 11.03 -17.59 -18.52
N PRO A 186 11.28 -18.77 -17.95
CA PRO A 186 11.23 -20.01 -18.71
C PRO A 186 9.80 -20.28 -19.20
N LYS A 187 9.67 -20.55 -20.50
CA LYS A 187 8.41 -20.98 -21.14
C LYS A 187 7.86 -22.20 -20.41
N ILE A 188 6.63 -22.12 -19.91
CA ILE A 188 5.90 -23.29 -19.45
C ILE A 188 5.29 -23.95 -20.68
N SER A 189 6.01 -24.89 -21.29
CA SER A 189 5.44 -25.77 -22.30
C SER A 189 4.58 -26.82 -21.60
N GLY A 190 3.28 -26.82 -21.90
CA GLY A 190 2.35 -27.84 -21.43
C GLY A 190 2.71 -29.21 -22.02
N SER A 191 3.46 -30.02 -21.27
CA SER A 191 3.55 -31.46 -21.49
C SER A 191 2.87 -32.16 -20.32
N ARG A 192 1.79 -32.88 -20.63
CA ARG A 192 1.09 -33.76 -19.69
C ARG A 192 2.02 -34.92 -19.36
N THR A 193 2.66 -34.86 -18.21
CA THR A 193 3.27 -36.04 -17.58
C THR A 193 2.79 -36.06 -16.12
N PRO A 194 2.13 -37.13 -15.67
CA PRO A 194 1.68 -37.20 -14.28
C PRO A 194 2.91 -37.32 -13.36
N PRO A 195 2.86 -36.76 -12.14
CA PRO A 195 3.97 -36.87 -11.19
C PRO A 195 4.12 -38.32 -10.72
N PRO A 196 5.35 -38.81 -10.46
CA PRO A 196 5.52 -40.09 -9.79
C PRO A 196 5.10 -39.95 -8.31
N SER A 197 4.52 -41.02 -7.80
CA SER A 197 4.06 -41.19 -6.43
C SER A 197 5.19 -41.18 -5.40
N CYS A 198 4.93 -40.47 -4.30
CA CYS A 198 5.64 -40.33 -3.02
C CYS A 198 6.96 -39.54 -3.02
#